data_AF-A0A5R9KKK3-F1
#
_entry.id   AF-A0A5R9KKK3-F1
#
_cell.length_a   1.000
_cell.length_b   1.000
_cell.length_c   1.000
_cell.angle_alpha   90.00
_cell.angle_beta   90.00
_cell.angle_gamma   90.00
#
_symmetry.space_group_name_H-M   'P 1'
#
loop_
_entity.id
_entity.type
_entity.pdbx_description
1 polymer ?
#
loop_
_entity_poly.entity_id
_entity_poly.type
_entity_poly.pdbx_seq_one_letter_code
_entity_poly.pdbx_strand_id
1 'polypeptide(L)'
;MEELQSRVAEFGRLTIKQRLLQRFIRARNVVGKNWRGVLAANDPFFNTKRGSDYLTSVAQAVSDHSRGNVDRIERVTLALEKMAGITSNPVV
;
A
#
# COMPACT_ATOMS: atom_id res chain seq x y z
N MET A 1 0.35 13.91 -22.39
CA MET A 1 -0.66 12.98 -22.95
C MET A 1 -0.14 11.54 -23.03
N GLU A 2 1.11 11.31 -23.45
CA GLU A 2 1.75 9.98 -23.47
C GLU A 2 1.75 9.25 -22.11
N GLU A 3 2.09 9.96 -21.03
CA GLU A 3 2.12 9.38 -19.68
C GLU A 3 0.75 8.90 -19.19
N LEU A 4 -0.33 9.61 -19.57
CA LEU A 4 -1.69 9.25 -19.21
C LEU A 4 -2.16 8.01 -19.98
N GLN A 5 -1.84 7.92 -21.27
CA GLN A 5 -2.17 6.75 -22.10
C GLN A 5 -1.42 5.49 -21.64
N SER A 6 -0.14 5.62 -21.25
CA SER A 6 0.64 4.50 -20.69
C SER A 6 0.05 4.00 -19.37
N ARG A 7 -0.39 4.91 -18.47
CA ARG A 7 -1.06 4.55 -17.21
C ARG A 7 -2.43 3.90 -17.42
N VAL A 8 -3.18 4.32 -18.44
CA VAL A 8 -4.45 3.67 -18.81
C VAL A 8 -4.22 2.28 -19.42
N ALA A 9 -3.16 2.08 -20.20
CA ALA A 9 -2.82 0.75 -20.71
C ALA A 9 -2.37 -0.20 -19.58
N GLU A 10 -1.58 0.30 -18.62
CA GLU A 10 -1.07 -0.48 -17.48
C GLU A 10 -2.15 -0.80 -16.44
N PHE A 11 -3.06 0.16 -16.16
CA PHE A 11 -4.02 0.06 -15.06
C PHE A 11 -5.50 0.11 -15.49
N GLY A 12 -5.82 0.20 -16.78
CA GLY A 12 -7.18 0.41 -17.29
C GLY A 12 -8.17 -0.71 -16.94
N ARG A 13 -7.68 -1.87 -16.52
CA ARG A 13 -8.50 -3.00 -16.03
C ARG A 13 -8.44 -3.20 -14.52
N LEU A 14 -7.63 -2.42 -13.81
CA LEU A 14 -7.40 -2.56 -12.37
C LEU A 14 -8.21 -1.54 -11.60
N THR A 15 -8.95 -2.03 -10.61
CA THR A 15 -9.65 -1.20 -9.61
C THR A 15 -8.64 -0.42 -8.75
N ILE A 16 -9.08 0.69 -8.15
CA ILE A 16 -8.26 1.50 -7.22
C ILE A 16 -7.61 0.61 -6.16
N LYS A 17 -8.36 -0.34 -5.60
CA LYS A 17 -7.87 -1.29 -4.61
C LYS A 17 -6.73 -2.16 -5.14
N GLN A 18 -6.85 -2.70 -6.35
CA GLN A 18 -5.80 -3.51 -6.96
C GLN A 18 -4.54 -2.68 -7.25
N ARG A 19 -4.70 -1.44 -7.73
CA ARG A 19 -3.59 -0.50 -7.94
C ARG A 19 -2.85 -0.22 -6.63
N LEU A 20 -3.59 0.03 -5.54
CA LEU A 20 -3.02 0.24 -4.21
C LEU A 20 -2.31 -1.00 -3.68
N LEU A 21 -2.87 -2.20 -3.86
CA LEU A 21 -2.21 -3.44 -3.45
C LEU A 21 -0.92 -3.71 -4.23
N GLN A 22 -0.88 -3.42 -5.53
CA GLN A 22 0.35 -3.51 -6.32
C GLN A 22 1.44 -2.56 -5.79
N ARG A 23 1.06 -1.31 -5.51
CA ARG A 23 1.95 -0.32 -4.89
C ARG A 23 2.46 -0.78 -3.53
N PHE A 24 1.57 -1.29 -2.69
CA PHE A 24 1.93 -1.88 -1.41
C PHE A 24 2.94 -3.01 -1.58
N ILE A 25 2.71 -3.95 -2.49
CA ILE A 25 3.63 -5.08 -2.73
C ILE A 25 5.01 -4.58 -3.19
N ARG A 26 5.04 -3.59 -4.09
CA ARG A 26 6.30 -2.97 -4.55
C ARG A 26 7.06 -2.34 -3.38
N ALA A 27 6.41 -1.50 -2.59
CA ALA A 27 7.03 -0.86 -1.43
C ALA A 27 7.47 -1.87 -0.36
N ARG A 28 6.65 -2.90 -0.11
CA ARG A 28 6.96 -3.99 0.81
C ARG A 28 8.20 -4.77 0.37
N ASN A 29 8.38 -5.01 -0.92
CA ASN A 29 9.55 -5.72 -1.42
C ASN A 29 10.84 -4.92 -1.23
N VAL A 30 10.78 -3.58 -1.26
CA VAL A 30 11.92 -2.70 -0.97
C VAL A 30 12.23 -2.67 0.53
N VAL A 31 11.22 -2.48 1.39
CA VAL A 31 11.41 -2.42 2.85
C VAL A 31 11.77 -3.79 3.45
N GLY A 32 11.28 -4.87 2.85
CA GLY A 32 11.58 -6.24 3.25
C GLY A 32 10.55 -6.88 4.20
N LYS A 33 10.86 -8.10 4.65
CA LYS A 33 9.92 -8.96 5.39
C LYS A 33 9.45 -8.36 6.73
N ASN A 34 10.26 -7.51 7.36
CA ASN A 34 9.94 -6.86 8.64
C ASN A 34 9.22 -5.50 8.49
N TRP A 35 8.58 -5.24 7.34
CA TRP A 35 7.90 -3.97 7.09
C TRP A 35 6.91 -3.54 8.18
N ARG A 36 6.22 -4.48 8.86
CA ARG A 36 5.33 -4.16 9.98
C ARG A 36 6.08 -3.54 11.16
N GLY A 37 7.22 -4.11 11.52
CA GLY A 37 8.07 -3.59 12.59
C GLY A 37 8.65 -2.22 12.22
N VAL A 38 9.07 -2.05 10.96
CA VAL A 38 9.56 -0.76 10.45
C VAL A 38 8.47 0.31 10.56
N LEU A 39 7.24 0.02 10.14
CA LEU A 39 6.13 0.98 10.25
C LEU A 39 5.79 1.31 11.71
N ALA A 40 5.72 0.31 12.60
CA ALA A 40 5.45 0.54 14.01
C ALA A 40 6.54 1.37 14.71
N ALA A 41 7.80 1.25 14.28
CA ALA A 41 8.91 2.02 14.82
C ALA A 41 8.97 3.47 14.31
N ASN A 42 8.44 3.75 13.12
CA ASN A 42 8.57 5.06 12.46
C ASN A 42 7.29 5.91 12.47
N ASP A 43 6.12 5.31 12.72
CA ASP A 43 4.85 6.02 12.81
C ASP A 43 4.07 5.52 14.05
N PRO A 44 3.86 6.39 15.06
CA PRO A 44 3.17 6.04 16.31
C PRO A 44 1.78 5.45 16.11
N PHE A 45 1.08 5.80 15.01
CA PHE A 45 -0.22 5.22 14.71
C PHE A 45 -0.14 3.70 14.57
N PHE A 46 0.88 3.18 13.89
CA PHE A 46 1.05 1.75 13.66
C PHE A 46 1.51 0.99 14.92
N ASN A 47 1.96 1.69 15.96
CA ASN A 47 2.24 1.11 17.28
C ASN A 47 1.00 1.03 18.19
N THR A 48 -0.19 1.37 17.70
CA THR A 48 -1.44 1.20 18.43
C THR A 48 -2.15 -0.11 18.03
N LYS A 49 -3.09 -0.58 18.87
CA LYS A 49 -3.95 -1.73 18.51
C LYS A 49 -4.67 -1.51 17.16
N ARG A 50 -5.23 -0.30 16.98
CA ARG A 50 -5.91 0.09 15.74
C ARG A 50 -4.98 0.07 14.54
N GLY A 51 -3.75 0.56 14.69
CA GLY A 51 -2.72 0.50 13.65
C GLY A 51 -2.36 -0.94 13.29
N SER A 52 -2.16 -1.81 14.28
CA SER A 52 -1.88 -3.23 14.06
C SER A 52 -3.02 -3.94 13.30
N ASP A 53 -4.27 -3.56 13.56
CA ASP A 53 -5.43 -4.06 12.81
C ASP A 53 -5.41 -3.61 11.34
N TYR A 54 -4.91 -2.40 11.05
CA TYR A 54 -4.71 -1.94 9.67
C TYR A 54 -3.63 -2.77 8.98
N LEU A 55 -2.48 -2.99 9.63
CA LEU A 55 -1.38 -3.80 9.09
C LEU A 55 -1.82 -5.25 8.79
N THR A 56 -2.64 -5.82 9.68
CA THR A 56 -3.20 -7.17 9.52
C THR A 56 -4.19 -7.22 8.36
N SER A 57 -5.11 -6.25 8.31
CA SER A 57 -6.11 -6.14 7.25
C SER A 57 -5.48 -6.02 5.86
N VAL A 58 -4.42 -5.20 5.72
CA VAL A 58 -3.71 -5.04 4.43
C VAL A 58 -2.94 -6.29 4.06
N ALA A 59 -2.31 -6.97 5.02
CA ALA A 59 -1.62 -8.22 4.73
C ALA A 59 -2.57 -9.33 4.25
N GLN A 60 -3.77 -9.42 4.83
CA GLN A 60 -4.81 -10.34 4.36
C GLN A 60 -5.31 -9.96 2.97
N ALA A 61 -5.43 -8.66 2.69
CA ALA A 61 -5.87 -8.14 1.39
C ALA A 61 -4.91 -8.50 0.24
N VAL A 62 -3.63 -8.76 0.52
CA VAL A 62 -2.67 -9.24 -0.50
C VAL A 62 -2.95 -10.68 -0.93
N SER A 63 -3.44 -11.52 -0.01
CA SER A 63 -3.77 -12.92 -0.30
C SER A 63 -5.20 -13.08 -0.83
N ASP A 64 -6.11 -12.22 -0.39
CA ASP A 64 -7.52 -12.23 -0.76
C ASP A 64 -7.97 -10.79 -1.07
N HIS A 65 -8.03 -10.48 -2.37
CA HIS A 65 -8.38 -9.13 -2.85
C HIS A 65 -9.81 -8.69 -2.49
N SER A 66 -10.68 -9.59 -1.99
CA SER A 66 -11.99 -9.20 -1.45
C SER A 66 -11.86 -8.52 -0.08
N ARG A 67 -10.80 -8.82 0.68
CA ARG A 67 -10.56 -8.32 2.04
C ARG A 67 -9.82 -6.99 2.05
N GLY A 68 -9.92 -6.26 3.16
CA GLY A 68 -9.27 -4.98 3.34
C GLY A 68 -10.05 -3.81 2.74
N ASN A 69 -10.19 -2.76 3.53
CA ASN A 69 -10.81 -1.50 3.13
C ASN A 69 -9.78 -0.61 2.41
N VAL A 70 -10.22 0.11 1.37
CA VAL A 70 -9.37 0.93 0.51
C VAL A 70 -8.56 1.96 1.31
N ASP A 71 -9.19 2.68 2.24
CA ASP A 71 -8.54 3.70 3.07
C ASP A 71 -7.45 3.11 3.96
N ARG A 72 -7.65 1.89 4.46
CA ARG A 72 -6.63 1.18 5.25
C ARG A 72 -5.44 0.79 4.38
N ILE A 73 -5.70 0.29 3.17
CA ILE A 73 -4.66 -0.08 2.21
C ILE A 73 -3.88 1.16 1.80
N GLU A 74 -4.57 2.25 1.46
CA GLU A 74 -3.94 3.51 1.09
C GLU A 74 -3.02 4.02 2.21
N ARG A 75 -3.52 4.16 3.43
CA ARG A 75 -2.73 4.67 4.56
C ARG A 75 -1.46 3.85 4.79
N VAL A 76 -1.56 2.53 4.78
CA VAL A 76 -0.41 1.63 4.95
C VAL A 76 0.55 1.74 3.76
N THR A 77 0.01 1.84 2.54
CA THR A 77 0.81 1.95 1.30
C THR A 77 1.63 3.23 1.30
N LEU A 78 1.01 4.38 1.60
CA LEU A 78 1.71 5.67 1.63
C LEU A 78 2.80 5.69 2.70
N ALA A 79 2.51 5.17 3.89
CA ALA A 79 3.51 5.08 4.95
C ALA A 79 4.69 4.18 4.54
N LEU A 80 4.40 3.07 3.86
CA LEU A 80 5.42 2.13 3.43
C LEU A 80 6.25 2.63 2.26
N GLU A 81 5.64 3.33 1.30
CA GLU A 81 6.34 4.00 0.21
C GLU A 81 7.29 5.07 0.72
N LYS A 82 6.89 5.83 1.75
CA LYS A 82 7.77 6.77 2.44
C LYS A 82 9.00 6.06 3.02
N MET A 83 8.82 4.91 3.66
CA MET A 83 9.94 4.10 4.18
C MET A 83 10.80 3.49 3.08
N ALA A 84 10.22 3.21 1.92
CA ALA A 84 10.90 2.68 0.75
C ALA A 84 11.61 3.76 -0.09
N GLY A 85 11.45 5.05 0.24
CA GLY A 85 11.95 6.15 -0.59
C GLY A 85 11.25 6.27 -1.96
N ILE A 86 10.02 5.75 -2.08
CA ILE A 86 9.24 5.79 -3.33
C ILE A 86 8.33 7.02 -3.29
N THR A 87 8.37 7.84 -4.34
CA THR A 87 7.45 8.97 -4.48
C THR A 87 6.03 8.48 -4.74
N SER A 88 5.13 8.78 -3.81
CA SER A 88 3.70 8.43 -3.91
C SER A 88 2.99 9.36 -4.89
N ASN A 89 2.59 8.85 -6.05
CA ASN A 89 1.69 9.58 -6.96
C ASN A 89 0.22 9.34 -6.61
N PRO A 90 -0.69 10.30 -6.86
CA PRO A 90 -2.12 10.09 -6.65
C PRO A 90 -2.66 8.89 -7.45
N VAL A 91 -3.47 8.03 -6.80
CA VAL A 91 -4.26 7.01 -7.49
C VAL A 91 -5.53 7.67 -8.01
N VAL A 92 -5.43 8.27 -9.19
CA VAL A 92 -6.58 8.80 -9.96
C VAL A 92 -7.01 7.75 -10.99
#